data_AF-A0AA39UQW2-F1
#
_entry.id   AF-A0AA39UQW2-F1
#
_cell.length_a   1.000
_cell.length_b   1.000
_cell.length_c   1.000
_cell.angle_alpha   90.00
_cell.angle_beta   90.00
_cell.angle_gamma   90.00
#
_symmetry.space_group_name_H-M   'P 1'
#
loop_
_entity.id
_entity.type
_entity.pdbx_description
1 polymer ?
#
loop_
_entity_poly.entity_id
_entity_poly.type
_entity_poly.pdbx_seq_one_letter_code
_entity_poly.pdbx_strand_id
1 'polypeptide(L)'
;MIKENPEVTGNAPEDVKQCLRVFLAVGQVKGFGHQILSRLSISHVSLDASPEQCARDQSRVVCLLTVTEDMLDAMPGTLHGSCSAFMIDTCSSLGLIAYVLCKTTSCNWDNIYTISQTWTWCITHQLYWEIS
;
A
#
# COMPACT_ATOMS: atom_id res chain seq x y z
N MET A 1 8.90 20.77 -8.32
CA MET A 1 7.46 20.59 -8.59
C MET A 1 6.86 19.92 -7.36
N ILE A 2 5.96 20.61 -6.67
CA ILE A 2 5.21 20.03 -5.56
C ILE A 2 4.24 19.05 -6.21
N LYS A 3 4.42 17.74 -5.99
CA LYS A 3 3.47 16.72 -6.45
C LYS A 3 2.17 16.98 -5.68
N GLU A 4 1.10 17.35 -6.36
CA GLU A 4 -0.24 17.27 -5.77
C GLU A 4 -0.41 15.85 -5.25
N ASN A 5 -0.67 15.72 -3.95
CA ASN A 5 -0.96 14.42 -3.37
C ASN A 5 -2.28 13.97 -4.00
N PRO A 6 -2.32 12.88 -4.79
CA PRO A 6 -3.56 12.44 -5.38
C PRO A 6 -4.59 12.25 -4.27
N GLU A 7 -5.80 12.76 -4.47
CA GLU A 7 -6.88 12.59 -3.53
C GLU A 7 -7.09 11.10 -3.26
N VAL A 8 -7.06 10.69 -1.99
CA VAL A 8 -7.16 9.28 -1.63
C VAL A 8 -8.62 8.86 -1.79
N THR A 9 -8.91 8.20 -2.91
CA THR A 9 -10.24 7.72 -3.23
C THR A 9 -10.63 6.50 -2.38
N GLY A 10 -11.90 6.10 -2.46
CA GLY A 10 -12.40 4.87 -1.84
C GLY A 10 -13.26 5.08 -0.60
N ASN A 11 -13.94 4.00 -0.21
CA ASN A 11 -15.02 3.95 0.78
C ASN A 11 -14.54 3.92 2.24
N ALA A 12 -13.23 3.85 2.49
CA ALA A 12 -12.73 3.82 3.85
C ALA A 12 -12.93 5.16 4.59
N PRO A 13 -13.14 5.14 5.92
CA PRO A 13 -13.20 6.33 6.74
C PRO A 13 -11.96 7.23 6.61
N GLU A 14 -12.14 8.56 6.69
CA GLU A 14 -11.05 9.52 6.46
C GLU A 14 -9.97 9.47 7.55
N ASP A 15 -10.35 9.14 8.79
CA ASP A 15 -9.42 8.89 9.89
C ASP A 15 -8.49 7.71 9.60
N VAL A 16 -8.99 6.65 8.95
CA VAL A 16 -8.15 5.51 8.51
C VAL A 16 -7.18 5.95 7.43
N LYS A 17 -7.65 6.69 6.41
CA LYS A 17 -6.79 7.23 5.35
C LYS A 17 -5.70 8.14 5.93
N GLN A 18 -6.04 8.97 6.90
CA GLN A 18 -5.10 9.84 7.59
C GLN A 18 -4.08 9.06 8.42
N CYS A 19 -4.50 8.03 9.16
CA CYS A 19 -3.59 7.14 9.89
C CYS A 19 -2.57 6.46 8.97
N LEU A 20 -3.01 5.96 7.81
CA LEU A 20 -2.11 5.35 6.82
C LEU A 20 -1.09 6.35 6.27
N ARG A 21 -1.51 7.60 6.02
CA ARG A 21 -0.59 8.69 5.63
C ARG A 21 0.45 8.96 6.71
N VAL A 22 0.05 8.99 7.99
CA VAL A 22 0.97 9.17 9.11
C VAL A 22 1.95 8.00 9.21
N PHE A 23 1.47 6.77 9.05
CA PHE A 23 2.33 5.57 9.06
C PHE A 23 3.41 5.65 7.97
N LEU A 24 3.02 6.01 6.74
CA LEU A 24 3.97 6.25 5.66
C LEU A 24 4.94 7.39 5.99
N ALA A 25 4.44 8.53 6.47
CA ALA A 25 5.25 9.69 6.81
C ALA A 25 6.32 9.38 7.88
N VAL A 26 5.99 8.54 8.86
CA VAL A 26 6.95 8.09 9.88
C VAL A 26 8.03 7.18 9.26
N GLY A 27 7.65 6.24 8.40
CA GLY A 27 8.60 5.42 7.65
C GLY A 27 9.48 6.23 6.70
N GLN A 28 8.98 7.37 6.24
CA GLN A 28 9.70 8.35 5.44
C GLN A 28 10.65 9.25 6.26
N VAL A 29 10.85 9.09 7.57
CA VAL A 29 11.77 9.99 8.29
C VAL A 29 13.23 9.55 8.15
N LYS A 30 13.53 8.27 8.39
CA LYS A 30 14.89 7.70 8.33
C LYS A 30 14.83 6.18 8.09
N GLY A 31 15.83 5.64 7.41
CA GLY A 31 15.99 4.19 7.23
C GLY A 31 16.38 3.80 5.81
N PHE A 32 16.58 2.50 5.59
CA PHE A 32 16.99 1.93 4.30
C PHE A 32 16.03 2.32 3.16
N GLY A 33 14.72 2.25 3.41
CA GLY A 33 13.70 2.51 2.42
C GLY A 33 13.23 3.96 2.30
N HIS A 34 13.87 4.93 2.99
CA HIS A 34 13.40 6.32 3.02
C HIS A 34 13.17 6.92 1.63
N GLN A 35 14.15 6.78 0.73
CA GLN A 35 14.07 7.34 -0.62
C GLN A 35 12.94 6.70 -1.43
N ILE A 36 12.71 5.40 -1.25
CA ILE A 36 11.64 4.65 -1.93
C ILE A 36 10.27 5.06 -1.35
N LEU A 37 10.13 5.05 -0.01
CA LEU A 37 8.88 5.43 0.66
C LEU A 37 8.48 6.87 0.38
N SER A 38 9.44 7.80 0.27
CA SER A 38 9.16 9.21 -0.02
C SER A 38 8.46 9.43 -1.36
N ARG A 39 8.60 8.46 -2.28
CA ARG A 39 8.01 8.49 -3.61
C ARG A 39 6.71 7.66 -3.68
N LEU A 40 6.43 6.84 -2.66
CA LEU A 40 5.23 6.03 -2.54
C LEU A 40 4.06 6.93 -2.09
N SER A 41 2.92 6.78 -2.76
CA SER A 41 1.70 7.53 -2.47
C SER A 41 0.51 6.58 -2.41
N ILE A 42 -0.43 6.80 -1.50
CA ILE A 42 -1.67 6.02 -1.45
C ILE A 42 -2.66 6.67 -2.40
N SER A 43 -3.32 5.91 -3.28
CA SER A 43 -4.32 6.43 -4.22
C SER A 43 -5.74 5.98 -3.93
N HIS A 44 -5.91 4.81 -3.32
CA HIS A 44 -7.23 4.26 -3.01
C HIS A 44 -7.20 3.43 -1.73
N VAL A 45 -8.24 3.58 -0.90
CA VAL A 45 -8.46 2.74 0.28
C VAL A 45 -9.95 2.38 0.34
N SER A 46 -10.28 1.10 0.22
CA SER A 46 -11.63 0.57 0.37
C SER A 46 -11.69 -0.52 1.43
N LEU A 47 -12.87 -0.66 2.01
CA LEU A 47 -13.24 -1.80 2.83
C LEU A 47 -14.52 -2.36 2.23
N ASP A 48 -14.38 -3.54 1.63
CA ASP A 48 -15.46 -4.24 0.97
C ASP A 48 -15.97 -5.32 1.92
N ALA A 49 -17.18 -5.10 2.44
CA ALA A 49 -17.89 -6.10 3.21
C ALA A 49 -18.47 -7.11 2.23
N SER A 50 -18.14 -8.39 2.39
CA SER A 50 -18.68 -9.39 1.47
C SER A 50 -20.14 -9.71 1.83
N PRO A 51 -21.07 -9.65 0.88
CA PRO A 51 -22.49 -9.89 1.14
C PRO A 51 -22.83 -11.37 1.38
N GLU A 52 -21.91 -12.29 1.06
CA GLU A 52 -22.08 -13.72 1.31
C GLU A 52 -21.62 -14.08 2.73
N GLN A 53 -22.45 -14.82 3.48
CA GLN A 53 -22.26 -15.22 4.89
C GLN A 53 -20.96 -15.99 5.21
N CYS A 54 -20.12 -16.31 4.21
CA CYS A 54 -18.85 -17.01 4.36
C CYS A 54 -17.66 -16.25 3.75
N ALA A 55 -17.90 -15.14 3.07
CA ALA A 55 -16.85 -14.41 2.38
C ALA A 55 -16.21 -13.38 3.33
N ARG A 56 -14.88 -13.44 3.41
CA ARG A 56 -14.09 -12.65 4.35
C ARG A 56 -14.17 -11.17 3.96
N ASP A 57 -14.34 -10.31 4.95
CA ASP A 57 -14.18 -8.86 4.76
C ASP A 57 -12.82 -8.59 4.12
N GLN A 58 -12.78 -7.69 3.14
CA GLN A 58 -11.57 -7.38 2.39
C GLN A 58 -11.26 -5.90 2.51
N SER A 59 -10.07 -5.58 3.01
CA SER A 59 -9.51 -4.23 2.89
C SER A 59 -8.62 -4.18 1.65
N ARG A 60 -8.85 -3.19 0.80
CA ARG A 60 -8.01 -2.93 -0.36
C ARG A 60 -7.32 -1.59 -0.17
N VAL A 61 -5.99 -1.60 -0.30
CA VAL A 61 -5.16 -0.39 -0.32
C VAL A 61 -4.40 -0.37 -1.62
N VAL A 62 -4.36 0.77 -2.26
CA VAL A 62 -3.69 0.95 -3.53
C VAL A 62 -2.62 2.01 -3.38
N CYS A 63 -1.38 1.66 -3.73
CA CYS A 63 -0.25 2.55 -3.63
C CYS A 63 0.41 2.77 -4.99
N LEU A 64 0.74 4.01 -5.32
CA LEU A 64 1.49 4.41 -6.51
C LEU A 64 2.94 4.75 -6.21
N LEU A 65 3.85 4.23 -7.03
CA LEU A 65 5.27 4.57 -7.03
C LEU A 65 5.83 4.59 -8.46
N THR A 66 6.65 5.58 -8.78
CA THR A 66 7.42 5.60 -10.03
C THR A 66 8.77 4.93 -9.81
N VAL A 67 9.08 3.89 -10.59
CA VAL A 67 10.43 3.28 -10.58
C VAL A 67 11.42 4.23 -11.21
N THR A 68 12.55 4.38 -10.55
CA THR A 68 13.68 5.21 -10.98
C THR A 68 14.94 4.36 -10.99
N GLU A 69 16.01 4.86 -11.63
CA GLU A 69 17.23 4.10 -11.87
C GLU A 69 17.91 3.59 -10.58
N ASP A 70 17.79 4.31 -9.47
CA ASP A 70 18.31 3.92 -8.15
C ASP A 70 17.61 2.71 -7.54
N MET A 71 16.50 2.26 -8.12
CA MET A 71 15.76 1.09 -7.68
C MET A 71 16.04 -0.14 -8.56
N LEU A 72 16.82 0.01 -9.63
CA LEU A 72 17.15 -1.05 -10.57
C LEU A 72 18.37 -1.84 -10.12
N ASP A 73 18.45 -3.11 -10.54
CA ASP A 73 19.60 -3.98 -10.34
C ASP A 73 20.66 -3.78 -11.45
N ALA A 74 21.80 -4.45 -11.35
CA ALA A 74 22.89 -4.43 -12.33
C ALA A 74 22.46 -4.91 -13.73
N MET A 75 21.38 -5.68 -13.82
CA MET A 75 20.72 -6.03 -15.07
C MET A 75 19.79 -4.88 -15.49
N PRO A 76 19.99 -4.27 -16.68
CA PRO A 76 19.21 -3.12 -17.09
C PRO A 76 17.71 -3.44 -17.15
N GLY A 77 16.89 -2.56 -16.56
CA GLY A 77 15.44 -2.66 -16.57
C GLY A 77 14.83 -3.63 -15.54
N THR A 78 15.64 -4.25 -14.67
CA THR A 78 15.12 -5.11 -13.60
C THR A 78 15.07 -4.34 -12.28
N LEU A 79 13.93 -4.36 -11.60
CA LEU A 79 13.83 -3.83 -10.24
C LEU A 79 14.66 -4.70 -9.27
N HIS A 80 15.48 -4.06 -8.44
CA HIS A 80 16.28 -4.74 -7.45
C HIS A 80 15.39 -5.56 -6.49
N GLY A 81 15.76 -6.82 -6.24
CA GLY A 81 14.94 -7.75 -5.44
C GLY A 81 14.69 -7.27 -4.00
N SER A 82 15.63 -6.54 -3.40
CA SER A 82 15.39 -5.93 -2.08
C SER A 82 14.38 -4.77 -2.13
N CYS A 83 14.28 -4.07 -3.26
CA CYS A 83 13.30 -3.00 -3.44
C CYS A 83 11.89 -3.59 -3.56
N SER A 84 11.73 -4.66 -4.35
CA SER A 84 10.44 -5.38 -4.42
C SER A 84 10.04 -5.96 -3.07
N ALA A 85 10.94 -6.67 -2.37
CA ALA A 85 10.65 -7.21 -1.05
C ALA A 85 10.24 -6.13 -0.03
N PHE A 86 10.92 -4.99 -0.03
CA PHE A 86 10.61 -3.87 0.86
C PHE A 86 9.21 -3.27 0.61
N MET A 87 8.84 -3.14 -0.66
CA MET A 87 7.51 -2.65 -1.03
C MET A 87 6.41 -3.71 -0.76
N ILE A 88 6.70 -5.02 -0.90
CA ILE A 88 5.78 -6.10 -0.50
C ILE A 88 5.45 -5.98 0.99
N ASP A 89 6.47 -5.77 1.82
CA ASP A 89 6.33 -5.59 3.26
C ASP A 89 5.51 -4.34 3.62
N THR A 90 5.86 -3.21 2.98
CA THR A 90 5.18 -1.93 3.21
C THR A 90 3.70 -2.00 2.82
N CYS A 91 3.39 -2.47 1.61
CA CYS A 91 2.01 -2.53 1.12
C CYS A 91 1.16 -3.56 1.89
N SER A 92 1.74 -4.69 2.29
CA SER A 92 1.07 -5.65 3.20
C SER A 92 0.67 -4.99 4.51
N SER A 93 1.63 -4.28 5.12
CA SER A 93 1.43 -3.62 6.41
C SER A 93 0.34 -2.57 6.32
N LEU A 94 0.31 -1.77 5.25
CA LEU A 94 -0.76 -0.80 5.02
C LEU A 94 -2.14 -1.46 4.87
N GLY A 95 -2.23 -2.56 4.11
CA GLY A 95 -3.46 -3.33 3.98
C GLY A 95 -3.96 -3.84 5.33
N LEU A 96 -3.08 -4.45 6.12
CA LEU A 96 -3.41 -4.96 7.44
C LEU A 96 -3.83 -3.84 8.41
N ILE A 97 -3.11 -2.72 8.44
CA ILE A 97 -3.46 -1.57 9.27
C ILE A 97 -4.83 -1.01 8.86
N ALA A 98 -5.10 -0.88 7.57
CA ALA A 98 -6.39 -0.41 7.07
C ALA A 98 -7.52 -1.33 7.53
N TYR A 99 -7.34 -2.65 7.44
CA TYR A 99 -8.31 -3.62 7.92
C TYR A 99 -8.57 -3.48 9.42
N VAL A 100 -7.51 -3.49 10.22
CA VAL A 100 -7.59 -3.44 11.67
C VAL A 100 -8.28 -2.15 12.10
N LEU A 101 -7.86 -0.98 11.59
CA LEU A 101 -8.47 0.30 11.97
C LEU A 101 -9.95 0.37 11.58
N CYS A 102 -10.33 -0.18 10.42
CA CYS A 102 -11.73 -0.20 10.00
C CYS A 102 -12.62 -1.16 10.83
N LYS A 103 -12.06 -2.26 11.37
CA LYS A 103 -12.84 -3.34 12.00
C LYS A 103 -12.67 -3.44 13.53
N THR A 104 -11.80 -2.64 14.14
CA THR A 104 -11.48 -2.78 15.58
C THR A 104 -12.67 -2.40 16.46
N THR A 105 -13.44 -3.42 16.85
CA THR A 105 -14.11 -3.51 18.16
C THR A 105 -13.53 -4.62 19.04
N SER A 106 -12.62 -5.48 18.56
CA SER A 106 -11.85 -6.42 19.40
C SER A 106 -10.61 -6.97 18.69
N CYS A 107 -9.43 -6.86 19.29
CA CYS A 107 -8.22 -7.53 18.81
C CYS A 107 -8.27 -9.02 19.17
N ASN A 108 -8.92 -9.82 18.33
CA ASN A 108 -8.85 -11.27 18.45
C ASN A 108 -7.62 -11.81 17.70
N TRP A 109 -6.66 -12.35 18.45
CA TRP A 109 -5.42 -12.93 17.92
C TRP A 109 -5.61 -14.31 17.28
N ASP A 110 -6.80 -14.92 17.42
CA ASP A 110 -7.13 -16.21 16.82
C ASP A 110 -7.57 -16.11 15.34
N ASN A 111 -7.71 -14.89 14.82
CA ASN A 111 -8.15 -14.67 13.44
C ASN A 111 -6.98 -14.81 12.44
N ILE A 112 -7.18 -15.64 11.42
CA ILE A 112 -6.25 -15.80 10.30
C ILE A 112 -6.55 -14.72 9.26
N TYR A 113 -5.59 -13.82 9.06
CA TYR A 113 -5.63 -12.85 7.97
C TYR A 113 -4.92 -13.39 6.74
N THR A 114 -5.47 -13.13 5.57
CA THR A 114 -4.84 -13.44 4.29
C THR A 114 -4.56 -12.13 3.57
N ILE A 115 -3.32 -11.95 3.14
CA ILE A 115 -2.90 -10.79 2.37
C ILE A 115 -2.60 -11.28 0.95
N SER A 116 -3.26 -10.67 -0.02
CA SER A 116 -2.99 -10.85 -1.43
C SER A 116 -2.44 -9.54 -1.98
N GLN A 117 -1.49 -9.63 -2.91
CA GLN A 117 -0.88 -8.47 -3.54
C GLN A 117 -0.75 -8.71 -5.03
N THR A 118 -1.17 -7.71 -5.81
CA THR A 118 -0.99 -7.68 -7.25
C THR A 118 -0.13 -6.50 -7.62
N TRP A 119 0.87 -6.76 -8.47
CA TRP A 119 1.84 -5.76 -8.90
C TRP A 119 1.76 -5.59 -10.39
N THR A 120 1.38 -4.39 -10.82
CA THR A 120 1.29 -4.05 -12.24
C THR A 120 2.35 -3.01 -12.55
N TRP A 121 3.31 -3.39 -13.37
CA TRP A 121 4.36 -2.50 -13.84
C TRP A 121 4.15 -2.23 -15.32
N CYS A 122 4.01 -0.95 -15.68
CA CYS A 122 3.96 -0.51 -17.07
C CYS A 122 5.26 0.25 -17.39
N ILE A 123 5.96 -0.13 -18.47
CA ILE A 123 7.26 0.45 -18.88
C ILE A 123 7.10 1.85 -19.53
N THR A 124 5.97 2.53 -19.34
CA THR A 124 5.72 3.84 -19.94
C THR A 124 4.99 4.77 -18.96
N HIS A 125 5.47 6.01 -18.88
CA HIS A 125 4.99 7.13 -18.06
C HIS A 125 3.49 7.08 -17.68
N GLN A 126 3.22 7.12 -16.36
CA GLN A 126 1.92 7.17 -15.63
C GLN A 126 1.32 5.82 -15.21
N LEU A 127 0.93 5.73 -13.92
CA LEU A 127 0.56 4.49 -13.24
C LEU A 127 -0.82 4.60 -12.56
N TYR A 128 -1.52 3.47 -12.53
CA TYR A 128 -2.67 3.13 -11.67
C TYR A 128 -2.35 1.78 -11.01
N TRP A 129 -2.80 1.54 -9.78
CA TRP A 129 -2.61 0.27 -9.06
C TRP A 129 -3.97 -0.24 -8.58
N GLU A 130 -4.07 -1.53 -8.29
CA GLU A 130 -5.26 -2.18 -7.74
C GLU A 130 -4.82 -3.43 -6.97
N ILE A 131 -5.21 -3.55 -5.70
CA ILE A 131 -4.89 -4.70 -4.83
C ILE A 131 -6.19 -5.43 -4.49
N SER A 132 -6.33 -6.69 -4.91
CA SER A 132 -7.39 -7.59 -4.45
C SER A 132 -6.86 -8.41 -3.28
#